data_AF-Q8VL46-F1
#
_entry.id   AF-Q8VL46-F1
#
_cell.length_a   1.000
_cell.length_b   1.000
_cell.length_c   1.000
_cell.angle_alpha   90.00
_cell.angle_beta   90.00
_cell.angle_gamma   90.00
#
_symmetry.space_group_name_H-M   'P 1'
#
loop_
_entity.id
_entity.type
_entity.pdbx_description
1 polymer ?
#
loop_
_entity_poly.entity_id
_entity_poly.type
_entity_poly.pdbx_seq_one_letter_code
_entity_poly.pdbx_strand_id
1 'polypeptide(L)'
;IGLVYILLPFMVMPLYSSIEKLDKPLLEAARDLGASKMQTFIRIIIPLTMPGIVAGCLLVMLPAMGLFYVSDLMGGAKNLLIGNVIKVQFLNIRDWPFGAATSITLTIVMGLMLLIYWRASRLLNKKVSDISD
;
A
#
# COMPACT_ATOMS: atom_id res chain seq x y z
N ILE A 1 -12.03 3.29 -11.10
CA ILE A 1 -12.36 4.49 -10.26
C ILE A 1 -12.92 4.07 -8.90
N GLY A 2 -13.92 3.18 -8.81
CA GLY A 2 -14.49 2.72 -7.53
C GLY A 2 -13.46 2.17 -6.53
N LEU A 3 -12.54 1.29 -6.97
CA LEU A 3 -11.45 0.78 -6.12
C LEU A 3 -10.57 1.90 -5.55
N VAL A 4 -10.22 2.89 -6.38
CA VAL A 4 -9.38 4.02 -5.93
C VAL A 4 -10.11 4.80 -4.86
N TYR A 5 -11.39 5.11 -5.05
CA TYR A 5 -12.19 5.87 -4.09
C TYR A 5 -12.31 5.18 -2.72
N ILE A 6 -12.47 3.85 -2.71
CA ILE A 6 -12.58 3.05 -1.50
C ILE A 6 -11.22 2.94 -0.78
N LEU A 7 -10.12 2.86 -1.53
CA LEU A 7 -8.78 2.64 -0.99
C LEU A 7 -8.04 3.93 -0.62
N LEU A 8 -8.46 5.06 -1.19
CA LEU A 8 -7.85 6.38 -0.93
C LEU A 8 -7.72 6.72 0.56
N PRO A 9 -8.76 6.59 1.41
CA PRO A 9 -8.63 6.92 2.83
C PRO A 9 -7.57 6.07 3.55
N PHE A 10 -7.41 4.79 3.15
CA PHE A 10 -6.38 3.91 3.73
C PHE A 10 -4.96 4.36 3.40
N MET A 11 -4.75 5.01 2.26
CA MET A 11 -3.46 5.60 1.90
C MET A 11 -3.22 6.94 2.62
N VAL A 12 -4.25 7.79 2.70
CA VAL A 12 -4.12 9.15 3.20
C VAL A 12 -3.84 9.19 4.70
N MET A 13 -4.45 8.31 5.49
CA MET A 13 -4.28 8.28 6.95
C MET A 13 -2.80 8.15 7.42
N PRO A 14 -2.04 7.12 7.00
CA PRO A 14 -0.63 6.99 7.40
C PRO A 14 0.27 8.03 6.76
N LEU A 15 -0.07 8.50 5.56
CA LEU A 15 0.68 9.55 4.88
C LEU A 15 0.55 10.89 5.63
N TYR A 16 -0.67 11.24 6.05
CA TYR A 16 -0.95 12.40 6.90
C TYR A 16 -0.18 12.33 8.23
N SER A 17 -0.26 11.18 8.92
CA SER A 17 0.47 10.98 10.20
C SER A 17 1.99 11.12 10.05
N SER A 18 2.54 10.80 8.88
CA SER A 18 3.99 10.92 8.64
C SER A 18 4.40 12.33 8.23
N ILE A 19 3.53 13.06 7.52
CA ILE A 19 3.75 14.47 7.20
C ILE A 19 3.61 15.35 8.45
N GLU A 20 2.66 15.06 9.33
CA GLU A 20 2.44 15.82 10.57
C GLU A 20 3.64 15.75 11.53
N LYS A 21 4.44 14.67 11.43
CA LYS A 21 5.68 14.48 12.19
C LYS A 21 6.90 15.19 11.61
N LEU A 22 6.78 15.88 10.46
CA LEU A 22 7.89 16.63 9.88
C LEU A 22 8.23 17.86 10.72
N ASP A 23 9.50 17.97 11.11
CA ASP A 23 10.01 19.13 11.84
C ASP A 23 10.00 20.39 10.97
N LYS A 24 9.25 21.40 11.40
CA LYS A 24 9.20 22.73 10.77
C LYS A 24 10.58 23.39 10.63
N PRO A 25 11.50 23.30 11.63
CA PRO A 25 12.84 23.86 11.50
C PRO A 25 13.65 23.27 10.32
N LEU A 26 13.43 22.00 9.96
CA LEU A 26 14.13 21.38 8.83
C LEU A 26 13.68 21.97 7.49
N LEU A 27 12.40 22.31 7.37
CA LEU A 27 11.83 22.98 6.20
C LEU A 27 12.29 24.44 6.10
N GLU A 28 12.46 25.12 7.23
CA GLU A 28 12.99 26.48 7.31
C GLU A 28 14.48 26.52 6.92
N ALA A 29 15.31 25.64 7.50
CA ALA A 29 16.73 25.53 7.15
C ALA A 29 16.95 25.22 5.66
N ALA A 30 16.10 24.38 5.05
CA ALA A 30 16.17 24.10 3.62
C ALA A 30 15.90 25.34 2.76
N ARG A 31 14.98 26.21 3.21
CA ARG A 31 14.70 27.50 2.54
C ARG A 31 15.83 28.49 2.74
N ASP A 32 16.43 28.53 3.92
CA ASP A 32 17.58 29.39 4.22
C ASP A 32 18.81 29.01 3.38
N LEU A 33 18.99 27.72 3.09
CA LEU A 33 20.01 27.20 2.16
C LEU A 33 19.68 27.44 0.67
N GLY A 34 18.59 28.14 0.35
CA GLY A 34 18.20 28.47 -1.01
C GLY A 34 17.56 27.32 -1.80
N ALA A 35 17.09 26.25 -1.14
CA ALA A 35 16.45 25.15 -1.83
C ALA A 35 15.10 25.59 -2.44
N SER A 36 14.91 25.28 -3.72
CA SER A 36 13.62 25.48 -4.39
C SER A 36 12.55 24.54 -3.83
N LYS A 37 11.27 24.92 -3.93
CA LYS A 37 10.13 24.11 -3.42
C LYS A 37 10.16 22.66 -3.93
N MET A 38 10.57 22.44 -5.17
CA MET A 38 10.66 21.10 -5.75
C MET A 38 11.85 20.30 -5.20
N GLN A 39 12.99 20.95 -4.96
CA GLN A 39 14.14 20.32 -4.30
C GLN A 39 13.80 19.93 -2.86
N THR A 40 13.14 20.81 -2.09
CA THR A 40 12.67 20.51 -0.74
C THR A 40 11.70 19.32 -0.75
N PHE A 41 10.78 19.26 -1.70
CA PHE A 41 9.84 18.15 -1.82
C PHE A 41 10.55 16.81 -2.07
N ILE A 42 11.38 16.74 -3.11
CA ILE A 42 12.02 15.47 -3.52
C ILE A 42 13.10 15.03 -2.53
N ARG A 43 13.89 15.97 -1.99
CA ARG A 43 15.09 15.64 -1.21
C ARG A 43 14.86 15.58 0.29
N ILE A 44 13.78 16.17 0.79
CA ILE A 44 13.49 16.26 2.23
C ILE A 44 12.15 15.58 2.52
N ILE A 45 11.06 16.07 1.93
CA ILE A 45 9.70 15.60 2.25
C ILE A 45 9.52 14.12 1.86
N ILE A 46 9.87 13.72 0.63
CA ILE A 46 9.74 12.33 0.19
C ILE A 46 10.50 11.36 1.11
N PRO A 47 11.84 11.49 1.31
CA PRO A 47 12.59 10.52 2.11
C PRO A 47 12.13 10.45 3.57
N LEU A 48 11.76 11.57 4.18
CA LEU A 48 11.26 11.59 5.56
C LEU A 48 9.85 11.00 5.70
N THR A 49 9.01 11.11 4.66
CA THR A 49 7.67 10.54 4.64
C THR A 49 7.61 9.12 4.07
N MET A 50 8.75 8.57 3.61
CA MET A 50 8.83 7.18 3.10
C MET A 50 8.25 6.13 4.05
N PRO A 51 8.48 6.19 5.38
CA PRO A 51 7.83 5.25 6.31
C PRO A 51 6.30 5.29 6.23
N GLY A 52 5.73 6.49 6.06
CA GLY A 52 4.30 6.72 5.87
C GLY A 52 3.77 6.22 4.54
N ILE A 53 4.51 6.44 3.46
CA ILE A 53 4.17 5.93 2.13
C ILE A 53 4.12 4.41 2.16
N VAL A 54 5.13 3.76 2.76
CA VAL A 54 5.18 2.29 2.89
C VAL A 54 4.03 1.78 3.76
N ALA A 55 3.73 2.44 4.88
CA ALA A 55 2.58 2.09 5.73
C ALA A 55 1.24 2.25 4.99
N GLY A 56 1.09 3.30 4.18
CA GLY A 56 -0.07 3.51 3.31
C GLY A 56 -0.24 2.42 2.27
N CYS A 57 0.84 2.09 1.56
CA CYS A 57 0.83 0.99 0.59
C CYS A 57 0.42 -0.34 1.25
N LEU A 58 0.90 -0.60 2.47
CA LEU A 58 0.51 -1.78 3.25
C LEU A 58 -0.99 -1.81 3.58
N LEU A 59 -1.52 -0.69 4.08
CA LEU A 59 -2.93 -0.57 4.44
C LEU A 59 -3.87 -0.62 3.22
N VAL A 60 -3.39 -0.26 2.03
CA VAL A 60 -4.15 -0.36 0.77
C VAL A 60 -4.08 -1.76 0.17
N MET A 61 -2.93 -2.41 0.22
CA MET A 61 -2.69 -3.68 -0.46
C MET A 61 -3.56 -4.82 0.08
N LEU A 62 -3.75 -4.86 1.40
CA LEU A 62 -4.57 -5.87 2.06
C LEU A 62 -6.05 -5.82 1.59
N PRO A 63 -6.78 -4.68 1.70
CA PRO A 63 -8.15 -4.59 1.19
C PRO A 63 -8.20 -4.70 -0.34
N ALA A 64 -7.22 -4.17 -1.09
CA ALA A 64 -7.22 -4.24 -2.55
C ALA A 64 -7.34 -5.68 -3.09
N MET A 65 -6.72 -6.65 -2.42
CA MET A 65 -6.82 -8.06 -2.80
C MET A 65 -8.21 -8.67 -2.53
N GLY A 66 -8.95 -8.16 -1.54
CA GLY A 66 -10.28 -8.64 -1.16
C GLY A 66 -11.44 -7.95 -1.90
N LEU A 67 -11.22 -6.78 -2.51
CA LEU A 67 -12.25 -5.96 -3.17
C LEU A 67 -12.61 -6.44 -4.58
N PHE A 68 -12.56 -7.75 -4.84
CA PHE A 68 -12.91 -8.32 -6.15
C PHE A 68 -14.38 -8.07 -6.52
N TYR A 69 -15.27 -8.03 -5.51
CA TYR A 69 -16.70 -7.77 -5.69
C TYR A 69 -16.99 -6.35 -6.19
N VAL A 70 -16.17 -5.35 -5.85
CA VAL A 70 -16.34 -3.97 -6.32
C VAL A 70 -16.13 -3.89 -7.83
N SER A 71 -15.11 -4.60 -8.34
CA SER A 71 -14.86 -4.69 -9.78
C SER A 71 -15.92 -5.49 -10.51
N ASP A 72 -16.49 -6.52 -9.90
CA ASP A 72 -17.63 -7.24 -10.48
C ASP A 72 -18.86 -6.33 -10.63
N LEU A 73 -19.22 -5.61 -9.57
CA LEU A 73 -20.38 -4.72 -9.53
C LEU A 73 -20.24 -3.52 -10.47
N MET A 74 -19.06 -2.89 -10.52
CA MET A 74 -18.85 -1.67 -11.32
C MET A 74 -18.29 -1.91 -12.71
N GLY A 75 -17.57 -3.02 -12.92
CA GLY A 75 -16.88 -3.35 -14.17
C GLY A 75 -17.57 -4.45 -14.99
N GLY A 76 -18.66 -5.04 -14.49
CA GLY A 76 -19.43 -6.06 -15.19
C GLY A 76 -18.63 -7.32 -15.49
N ALA A 77 -17.76 -7.74 -14.57
CA ALA A 77 -16.87 -8.90 -14.70
C ALA A 77 -15.92 -8.90 -15.92
N LYS A 78 -15.75 -7.76 -16.61
CA LYS A 78 -14.85 -7.65 -17.79
C LYS A 78 -13.38 -7.83 -17.45
N ASN A 79 -12.99 -7.60 -16.20
CA ASN A 79 -11.63 -7.84 -15.70
C ASN A 79 -11.69 -8.88 -14.60
N LEU A 80 -11.16 -10.07 -14.88
CA LEU A 80 -11.05 -11.16 -13.92
C LEU A 80 -9.94 -10.83 -12.90
N LEU A 81 -10.35 -10.54 -11.67
CA LEU A 81 -9.44 -10.47 -10.53
C LEU A 81 -9.26 -11.88 -9.94
N ILE A 82 -8.16 -12.08 -9.21
CA ILE A 82 -7.84 -13.37 -8.59
C ILE A 82 -8.97 -13.88 -7.68
N GLY A 83 -9.67 -12.98 -6.98
CA GLY A 83 -10.84 -13.31 -6.16
C GLY A 83 -12.06 -13.75 -6.97
N ASN A 84 -12.20 -13.25 -8.20
CA ASN A 84 -13.25 -13.69 -9.13
C ASN A 84 -13.00 -15.13 -9.58
N VAL A 85 -11.74 -15.50 -9.82
CA VAL A 85 -11.36 -16.87 -10.21
C VAL A 85 -11.75 -17.86 -9.12
N ILE A 86 -11.42 -17.57 -7.85
CA ILE A 86 -11.79 -18.41 -6.71
C ILE A 86 -13.32 -18.56 -6.62
N LYS A 87 -14.05 -17.44 -6.69
CA LYS A 87 -15.52 -17.42 -6.65
C LYS A 87 -16.13 -18.28 -7.76
N VAL A 88 -15.64 -18.15 -9.00
CA VAL A 88 -16.14 -18.93 -10.14
C VAL A 88 -15.86 -20.41 -9.97
N GLN A 89 -14.69 -20.79 -9.45
CA GLN A 89 -14.37 -22.20 -9.23
C GLN A 89 -15.32 -22.86 -8.21
N PHE A 90 -15.62 -22.17 -7.11
CA PHE A 90 -16.52 -22.68 -6.08
C PHE A 90 -17.99 -22.67 -6.50
N LEU A 91 -18.47 -21.58 -7.11
CA LEU A 91 -19.91 -21.36 -7.33
C LEU A 91 -20.41 -21.80 -8.70
N ASN A 92 -19.61 -21.63 -9.77
CA ASN A 92 -20.04 -21.99 -11.13
C ASN A 92 -19.57 -23.40 -11.50
N ILE A 93 -18.27 -23.65 -11.37
CA ILE A 93 -17.66 -24.92 -11.79
C ILE A 93 -17.90 -26.02 -10.74
N ARG A 94 -18.16 -25.63 -9.48
CA ARG A 94 -18.36 -26.53 -8.32
C ARG A 94 -17.19 -27.49 -8.10
N ASP A 95 -15.99 -27.05 -8.45
CA ASP A 95 -14.75 -27.79 -8.23
C ASP A 95 -14.09 -27.29 -6.94
N TRP A 96 -14.60 -27.82 -5.83
CA TRP A 96 -14.17 -27.49 -4.47
C TRP A 96 -12.68 -27.77 -4.24
N PRO A 97 -12.09 -28.89 -4.72
CA PRO A 97 -10.65 -29.12 -4.61
C PRO A 97 -9.80 -28.03 -5.26
N PHE A 98 -10.09 -27.65 -6.51
CA PHE A 98 -9.32 -26.60 -7.19
C PHE A 98 -9.54 -25.22 -6.56
N GLY A 99 -10.77 -24.92 -6.13
CA GLY A 99 -11.09 -23.68 -5.43
C GLY A 99 -10.31 -23.54 -4.11
N ALA A 100 -10.19 -24.65 -3.36
CA ALA A 100 -9.41 -24.68 -2.13
C ALA A 100 -7.90 -24.48 -2.42
N ALA A 101 -7.35 -25.15 -3.43
CA ALA A 101 -5.94 -25.01 -3.81
C ALA A 101 -5.58 -23.57 -4.23
N THR A 102 -6.43 -22.93 -5.04
CA THR A 102 -6.23 -21.52 -5.44
C THR A 102 -6.37 -20.56 -4.25
N SER A 103 -7.30 -20.82 -3.32
CA SER A 103 -7.45 -20.02 -2.10
C SER A 103 -6.22 -20.09 -1.21
N ILE A 104 -5.71 -21.30 -0.94
CA ILE A 104 -4.50 -21.53 -0.14
C ILE A 104 -3.29 -20.87 -0.80
N THR A 105 -3.13 -21.02 -2.11
CA THR A 105 -2.04 -20.40 -2.87
C THR A 105 -2.09 -18.88 -2.73
N LEU A 106 -3.27 -18.27 -2.88
CA LEU A 106 -3.45 -16.83 -2.70
C LEU A 106 -3.10 -16.39 -1.27
N THR A 107 -3.53 -17.14 -0.25
CA THR A 107 -3.20 -16.86 1.15
C THR A 107 -1.69 -16.90 1.38
N ILE A 108 -0.98 -17.88 0.83
CA ILE A 108 0.48 -17.98 0.93
C ILE A 108 1.17 -16.81 0.24
N VAL A 109 0.75 -16.46 -0.98
CA VAL A 109 1.30 -15.32 -1.73
C VAL A 109 1.08 -14.00 -0.97
N MET A 110 -0.12 -13.80 -0.42
CA MET A 110 -0.45 -12.62 0.38
C MET A 110 0.41 -12.57 1.66
N GLY A 111 0.58 -13.71 2.34
CA GLY A 111 1.46 -13.83 3.49
C GLY A 111 2.93 -13.51 3.17
N LEU A 112 3.45 -14.03 2.05
CA LEU A 112 4.80 -13.75 1.57
C LEU A 112 4.98 -12.27 1.23
N MET A 113 4.02 -11.66 0.54
CA MET A 113 4.05 -10.23 0.26
C MET A 113 4.08 -9.40 1.54
N LEU A 114 3.21 -9.71 2.51
CA LEU A 114 3.22 -9.04 3.82
C LEU A 114 4.55 -9.21 4.55
N LEU A 115 5.18 -10.41 4.50
CA LEU A 115 6.48 -10.66 5.09
C LEU A 115 7.61 -9.85 4.42
N ILE A 116 7.63 -9.79 3.09
CA ILE A 116 8.61 -9.01 2.31
C ILE A 116 8.45 -7.53 2.65
N TYR A 117 7.24 -7.00 2.61
CA TYR A 117 6.97 -5.60 2.93
C TYR A 117 7.25 -5.26 4.38
N TRP A 118 6.93 -6.15 5.33
CA TRP A 118 7.25 -5.96 6.74
C TRP A 118 8.77 -5.94 6.98
N ARG A 119 9.52 -6.81 6.30
CA ARG A 119 10.99 -6.75 6.33
C ARG A 119 11.51 -5.45 5.72
N ALA A 120 10.99 -5.04 4.56
CA ALA A 120 11.40 -3.79 3.90
C ALA A 120 11.10 -2.56 4.77
N SER A 121 9.92 -2.50 5.41
CA SER A 121 9.53 -1.44 6.33
C SER A 121 10.45 -1.37 7.56
N ARG A 122 10.83 -2.52 8.15
CA ARG A 122 11.79 -2.54 9.26
C ARG A 122 13.18 -2.04 8.87
N LEU A 123 13.66 -2.38 7.66
CA LEU A 123 14.93 -1.89 7.15
C LEU A 123 14.90 -0.39 6.87
N LEU A 124 13.80 0.13 6.33
CA LEU A 124 13.62 1.55 6.07
C LEU A 124 13.53 2.35 7.38
N ASN A 125 12.80 1.87 8.38
CA ASN A 125 12.75 2.52 9.70
C ASN A 125 14.12 2.57 10.38
N LYS A 126 14.93 1.50 10.26
CA LYS A 126 16.29 1.47 10.82
C LYS A 126 17.20 2.50 10.13
N LYS A 127 17.12 2.60 8.81
CA LYS A 127 17.90 3.59 8.05
C LYS A 127 17.51 5.04 8.37
N VAL A 128 16.26 5.29 8.76
CA VAL A 128 15.81 6.63 9.17
C VAL A 128 16.37 7.01 10.54
N SER A 129 16.42 6.08 11.52
CA SER A 129 17.03 6.39 12.83
C SER A 129 18.53 6.67 12.72
N ASP A 130 19.24 5.90 11.88
CA ASP A 130 20.68 6.08 11.67
C ASP A 130 21.06 7.43 11.01
N ILE A 131 20.09 8.17 10.43
CA ILE A 131 20.32 9.51 9.82
C ILE A 131 19.99 10.65 10.80
N SER A 132 19.19 10.38 11.84
CA SER A 132 18.78 11.38 12.84
C SER A 132 19.71 11.46 14.05
N ASP A 133 20.65 10.52 14.20
CA ASP A 133 21.73 10.50 15.20
C ASP A 133 23.02 11.14 14.66
#